data_AF-A0A851DKG8-F1
#
_entry.id   AF-A0A851DKG8-F1
#
_cell.length_a   1.000
_cell.length_b   1.000
_cell.length_c   1.000
_cell.angle_alpha   90.00
_cell.angle_beta   90.00
_cell.angle_gamma   90.00
#
_symmetry.space_group_name_H-M   'P 1'
#
loop_
_entity.id
_entity.type
_entity.pdbx_description
1 polymer ?
#
loop_
_entity_poly.entity_id
_entity_poly.type
_entity_poly.pdbx_seq_one_letter_code
_entity_poly.pdbx_strand_id
1 'polypeptide(L)'
;MAFNYHRELQAWVVPLLLIGFFAYVMSHSFLSVFEVTADAMFLCFAIDMETNDGSAEKPYFVDQELLTFVSQSNKLREGRKRRSRKPFQDNEDGTELQPMV
;
A
#
# COMPACT_ATOMS: atom_id res chain seq x y z
N MET A 1 -0.73 11.26 -55.79
CA MET A 1 -1.02 10.20 -54.79
C MET A 1 -0.86 10.67 -53.34
N ALA A 2 0.04 11.62 -53.03
CA ALA A 2 0.29 12.10 -51.65
C ALA A 2 -0.90 12.78 -50.95
N PHE A 3 -1.79 13.46 -51.69
CA PHE A 3 -2.95 14.15 -51.11
C PHE A 3 -4.02 13.19 -50.56
N ASN A 4 -4.08 11.95 -51.07
CA ASN A 4 -5.05 10.96 -50.60
C ASN A 4 -4.61 10.35 -49.26
N TYR A 5 -3.30 10.17 -49.05
CA TYR A 5 -2.75 9.65 -47.80
C TYR A 5 -3.11 10.52 -46.59
N HIS A 6 -3.10 11.84 -46.75
CA HIS A 6 -3.48 12.78 -45.70
C HIS A 6 -4.97 12.65 -45.30
N ARG A 7 -5.87 12.43 -46.26
CA ARG A 7 -7.30 12.21 -46.01
C ARG A 7 -7.57 10.88 -45.34
N GLU A 8 -6.93 9.81 -45.80
CA GLU A 8 -7.04 8.48 -45.20
C GLU A 8 -6.54 8.51 -43.74
N LEU A 9 -5.38 9.13 -43.48
CA LEU A 9 -4.83 9.23 -42.13
C LEU A 9 -5.77 10.01 -41.20
N GLN A 10 -6.31 11.14 -41.65
CA GLN A 10 -7.25 11.93 -40.85
C GLN A 10 -8.56 11.18 -40.55
N ALA A 11 -9.07 10.38 -41.49
CA ALA A 11 -10.29 9.60 -41.32
C ALA A 11 -10.18 8.54 -40.20
N TRP A 12 -8.99 8.00 -39.94
CA TRP A 12 -8.74 7.03 -38.88
C TRP A 12 -8.24 7.67 -37.58
N VAL A 13 -7.39 8.67 -37.67
CA VAL A 13 -6.80 9.33 -36.50
C VAL A 13 -7.85 10.10 -35.70
N VAL A 14 -8.81 10.77 -36.35
CA VAL A 14 -9.83 11.56 -35.64
C VAL A 14 -10.71 10.68 -34.74
N PRO A 15 -11.30 9.55 -35.22
CA PRO A 15 -12.02 8.62 -34.35
C PRO A 15 -11.17 8.03 -33.23
N LEU A 16 -9.91 7.67 -33.51
CA LEU A 16 -9.00 7.12 -32.50
C LEU A 16 -8.70 8.13 -31.39
N LEU A 17 -8.43 9.39 -31.75
CA LEU A 17 -8.24 10.47 -30.79
C LEU A 17 -9.51 10.75 -29.99
N LEU A 18 -10.68 10.68 -30.63
CA LEU A 18 -11.96 10.87 -29.97
C LEU A 18 -12.20 9.78 -28.91
N ILE A 19 -11.98 8.51 -29.25
CA ILE A 19 -12.09 7.39 -28.32
C ILE A 19 -11.07 7.54 -27.19
N GLY A 20 -9.81 7.87 -27.51
CA GLY A 20 -8.77 8.10 -26.50
C GLY A 20 -9.11 9.23 -25.54
N PHE A 21 -9.66 10.33 -26.06
CA PHE A 21 -10.10 11.46 -25.26
C PHE A 21 -11.25 11.08 -24.31
N PHE A 22 -12.28 10.39 -24.81
CA PHE A 22 -13.37 9.93 -23.95
C PHE A 22 -12.89 8.92 -22.90
N ALA A 23 -12.02 7.98 -23.29
CA ALA A 23 -11.43 7.04 -22.36
C ALA A 23 -10.62 7.75 -21.27
N TYR A 24 -9.85 8.78 -21.63
CA TYR A 24 -9.09 9.60 -20.68
C TYR A 24 -10.01 10.35 -19.71
N VAL A 25 -11.06 11.01 -20.21
CA VAL A 25 -11.99 11.75 -19.35
C VAL A 25 -12.69 10.80 -18.37
N MET A 26 -13.13 9.63 -18.86
CA MET A 26 -13.77 8.62 -18.03
C MET A 26 -12.81 8.10 -16.97
N SER A 27 -11.62 7.63 -17.36
CA SER A 27 -10.64 7.08 -16.43
C SER A 27 -10.17 8.11 -15.40
N HIS A 28 -9.93 9.36 -15.82
CA HIS A 28 -9.58 10.44 -14.92
C HIS A 28 -10.69 10.73 -13.90
N SER A 29 -11.95 10.73 -14.34
CA SER A 29 -13.08 10.94 -13.43
C SER A 29 -13.19 9.83 -12.39
N PHE A 30 -13.05 8.57 -12.81
CA PHE A 30 -13.06 7.44 -11.88
C PHE A 30 -11.88 7.47 -10.90
N LEU A 31 -10.67 7.73 -11.39
CA LEU A 31 -9.47 7.79 -10.55
C LEU A 31 -9.57 8.94 -9.54
N SER A 32 -10.10 10.09 -9.93
CA SER A 32 -10.28 11.23 -9.03
C SER A 32 -11.25 10.93 -7.88
N VAL A 33 -12.40 10.30 -8.18
CA VAL A 33 -13.36 9.90 -7.15
C VAL A 33 -12.77 8.79 -6.26
N PHE A 34 -12.05 7.84 -6.86
CA PHE A 34 -11.38 6.79 -6.13
C PHE A 34 -10.33 7.34 -5.16
N GLU A 35 -9.51 8.30 -5.58
CA GLU A 35 -8.50 8.96 -4.74
C GLU A 35 -9.13 9.59 -3.49
N VAL A 36 -10.14 10.43 -3.68
CA VAL A 36 -10.84 11.08 -2.55
C VAL A 36 -11.49 10.06 -1.62
N THR A 37 -12.06 8.99 -2.18
CA THR A 37 -12.69 7.94 -1.40
C THR A 37 -11.66 7.13 -0.61
N ALA A 38 -10.54 6.77 -1.23
CA ALA A 38 -9.45 6.05 -0.60
C ALA A 38 -8.81 6.88 0.53
N ASP A 39 -8.60 8.19 0.30
CA ASP A 39 -8.10 9.10 1.33
C ASP A 39 -9.05 9.17 2.53
N ALA A 40 -10.37 9.26 2.29
CA ALA A 40 -11.36 9.22 3.36
C ALA A 40 -11.36 7.89 4.11
N MET A 41 -11.25 6.76 3.41
CA MET A 41 -11.13 5.43 4.04
C MET A 41 -9.87 5.34 4.91
N PHE A 42 -8.73 5.81 4.43
CA PHE A 42 -7.48 5.80 5.21
C PHE A 42 -7.52 6.77 6.40
N LEU A 43 -8.17 7.92 6.26
CA LEU A 43 -8.36 8.86 7.36
C LEU A 43 -9.25 8.24 8.45
N CYS A 44 -10.40 7.69 8.08
CA CYS A 44 -11.27 6.97 9.00
C CYS A 44 -10.54 5.80 9.65
N PHE A 45 -9.73 5.07 8.89
CA PHE A 45 -8.90 3.99 9.41
C PHE A 45 -7.89 4.48 10.45
N ALA A 46 -7.18 5.57 10.16
CA ALA A 46 -6.21 6.14 11.09
C ALA A 46 -6.88 6.61 12.39
N ILE A 47 -8.03 7.29 12.29
CA ILE A 47 -8.81 7.74 13.45
C ILE A 47 -9.29 6.54 14.25
N ASP A 48 -9.86 5.51 13.61
CA ASP A 48 -10.35 4.31 14.30
C ASP A 48 -9.24 3.61 15.10
N MET A 49 -8.04 3.51 14.51
CA MET A 49 -6.86 2.93 15.15
C MET A 49 -6.31 3.77 16.31
N GLU A 50 -6.58 5.08 16.33
CA GLU A 50 -6.20 5.98 17.43
C GLU A 50 -7.25 5.96 18.56
N THR A 51 -8.53 5.88 18.22
CA THR A 51 -9.62 5.97 19.20
C THR A 51 -9.99 4.64 19.84
N ASN A 52 -9.85 3.53 19.09
CA ASN A 52 -10.24 2.20 19.52
C ASN A 52 -8.99 1.34 19.75
N ASP A 53 -9.04 0.45 20.73
CA ASP A 53 -7.92 -0.42 21.11
C ASP A 53 -8.15 -1.89 20.75
N GLY A 54 -9.34 -2.24 20.27
CA GLY A 54 -9.75 -3.59 19.94
C GLY A 54 -10.25 -4.40 21.12
N SER A 55 -10.48 -3.76 22.28
CA SER A 55 -11.11 -4.41 23.44
C SER A 55 -12.59 -4.71 23.18
N ALA A 56 -13.19 -5.56 24.03
CA ALA A 56 -14.63 -5.86 23.95
C ALA A 56 -15.51 -4.62 24.18
N GLU A 57 -14.99 -3.62 24.89
CA GLU A 57 -15.68 -2.35 25.14
C GLU A 57 -15.50 -1.34 23.99
N LYS A 58 -14.34 -1.39 23.30
CA LYS A 58 -13.99 -0.51 22.17
C LYS A 58 -13.36 -1.30 21.01
N PRO A 59 -14.16 -2.10 20.28
CA PRO A 59 -13.65 -2.87 19.15
C PRO A 59 -13.24 -1.95 18.00
N TYR A 60 -12.35 -2.42 17.13
CA TYR A 60 -12.08 -1.74 15.86
C TYR A 60 -13.28 -1.86 14.93
N PHE A 61 -13.64 -0.75 14.28
CA PHE A 61 -14.76 -0.67 13.34
C PHE A 61 -14.32 -0.74 11.88
N VAL A 62 -13.01 -0.61 11.62
CA VAL A 62 -12.41 -0.75 10.29
C VAL A 62 -12.49 -2.18 9.74
N ASP A 63 -12.28 -2.29 8.43
CA ASP A 63 -12.20 -3.57 7.74
C ASP A 63 -11.09 -4.48 8.30
N GLN A 64 -11.44 -5.74 8.55
CA GLN A 64 -10.56 -6.71 9.20
C GLN A 64 -9.41 -7.18 8.30
N GLU A 65 -9.61 -7.22 6.98
CA GLU A 65 -8.55 -7.58 6.03
C GLU A 65 -7.50 -6.47 5.99
N LEU A 66 -7.94 -5.20 5.92
CA LEU A 66 -7.03 -4.05 6.00
C LEU A 66 -6.26 -4.02 7.32
N LEU A 67 -6.94 -4.22 8.45
CA LEU A 67 -6.31 -4.22 9.77
C LEU A 67 -5.27 -5.35 9.90
N THR A 68 -5.61 -6.56 9.45
CA THR A 68 -4.68 -7.70 9.49
C THR A 68 -3.45 -7.45 8.61
N PHE A 69 -3.63 -6.93 7.39
CA PHE A 69 -2.54 -6.56 6.49
C PHE A 69 -1.57 -5.54 7.13
N VAL A 70 -2.11 -4.45 7.71
CA VAL A 70 -1.30 -3.42 8.37
C VAL A 70 -0.56 -4.01 9.57
N SER A 71 -1.21 -4.84 10.38
CA SER A 71 -0.59 -5.48 11.54
C SER A 71 0.59 -6.39 11.15
N GLN A 72 0.46 -7.13 10.03
CA GLN A 72 1.52 -7.98 9.49
C GLN A 72 2.70 -7.13 8.99
N SER A 73 2.42 -6.06 8.25
CA SER A 73 3.44 -5.13 7.75
C SER A 73 4.25 -4.50 8.90
N ASN A 74 3.57 -4.11 9.98
CA ASN A 74 4.22 -3.57 11.18
C ASN A 74 5.11 -4.60 11.89
N LYS A 75 4.64 -5.83 12.10
CA LYS A 75 5.44 -6.92 12.68
C LYS A 75 6.71 -7.21 11.87
N LEU A 76 6.61 -7.23 10.54
CA LEU A 76 7.77 -7.42 9.64
C LEU A 76 8.78 -6.28 9.75
N ARG A 77 8.31 -5.02 9.82
CA ARG A 77 9.17 -3.84 10.03
C ARG A 77 9.89 -3.90 11.38
N GLU A 78 9.22 -4.30 12.44
CA GLU A 78 9.83 -4.44 13.77
C GLU A 78 10.86 -5.56 13.83
N GLY A 79 10.59 -6.71 13.21
CA GLY A 79 11.56 -7.81 13.07
C GLY A 79 12.83 -7.36 12.34
N ARG A 80 12.68 -6.59 11.25
CA ARG A 80 13.82 -6.01 10.53
C ARG A 80 14.60 -5.01 11.39
N LYS A 81 13.91 -4.11 12.11
CA LYS A 81 14.56 -3.17 13.03
C LYS A 81 15.34 -3.89 14.13
N ARG A 82 14.76 -4.91 14.77
CA ARG A 82 15.43 -5.74 15.78
C ARG A 82 16.68 -6.43 15.23
N ARG A 83 16.61 -6.97 14.00
CA ARG A 83 17.76 -7.61 13.34
C ARG A 83 18.86 -6.61 13.00
N SER A 84 18.50 -5.40 12.55
CA SER A 84 19.46 -4.33 12.25
C SER A 84 20.08 -3.70 13.51
N ARG A 85 19.39 -3.80 14.65
CA ARG A 85 19.82 -3.24 15.95
C ARG A 85 20.55 -4.26 16.83
N LYS A 86 20.76 -5.50 16.37
CA LYS A 86 21.78 -6.41 16.90
C LYS A 86 23.08 -6.18 16.11
N PRO A 87 23.91 -5.17 16.43
CA PRO A 87 25.33 -5.30 16.12
C PRO A 87 25.86 -6.45 16.96
N PHE A 88 26.57 -7.36 16.31
CA PHE A 88 27.55 -8.30 16.85
C PHE A 88 27.83 -8.16 18.37
N GLN A 89 27.17 -8.97 19.18
CA GLN A 89 27.37 -9.14 20.63
C GLN A 89 26.71 -10.48 20.97
N ASP A 90 27.34 -11.52 21.50
CA ASP A 90 28.70 -11.76 21.95
C ASP A 90 28.82 -13.30 22.00
N ASN A 91 29.82 -13.89 21.36
CA ASN A 91 30.10 -15.32 21.45
C ASN A 91 31.34 -15.51 22.34
N GLU A 92 31.33 -14.86 23.50
CA GLU A 92 32.29 -15.05 24.58
C GLU A 92 31.55 -15.59 25.81
N ASP A 93 31.05 -16.82 25.73
CA ASP A 93 30.84 -17.63 26.93
C ASP A 93 31.74 -18.86 26.85
N GLY A 94 33.02 -18.55 27.05
CA GLY A 94 34.07 -19.54 27.24
C GLY A 94 34.05 -20.03 28.68
N THR A 95 34.18 -21.36 28.80
CA THR A 95 35.06 -21.98 29.80
C THR A 95 34.71 -21.78 31.27
N GLU A 96 33.62 -22.36 31.75
CA GLU A 96 33.52 -22.70 33.18
C GLU A 96 33.26 -24.21 33.30
N LEU A 97 34.37 -24.94 33.48
CA LEU A 97 34.37 -26.35 33.86
C LEU A 97 33.79 -26.47 35.28
N GLN A 98 32.84 -27.37 35.45
CA GLN A 98 32.30 -27.76 36.75
C GLN A 98 33.43 -28.26 37.67
N PRO A 99 33.47 -27.89 38.96
CA PRO A 99 34.07 -28.75 39.96
C PRO A 99 33.03 -29.78 40.41
N MET A 100 33.42 -31.04 40.28
CA MET A 100 32.77 -32.20 40.88
C MET A 100 33.08 -32.21 42.38
N VAL A 101 32.08 -31.97 43.24
CA VAL A 101 31.88 -32.64 44.55
C VAL A 101 30.41 -32.61 44.91
#